data_AF-A0A662AJQ7-F1
#
_entry.id   AF-A0A662AJQ7-F1
#
_cell.length_a   1.000
_cell.length_b   1.000
_cell.length_c   1.000
_cell.angle_alpha   90.00
_cell.angle_beta   90.00
_cell.angle_gamma   90.00
#
_symmetry.space_group_name_H-M   'P 1'
#
loop_
_entity.id
_entity.type
_entity.pdbx_description
1 polymer ?
#
loop_
_entity_poly.entity_id
_entity_poly.type
_entity_poly.pdbx_seq_one_letter_code
_entity_poly.pdbx_strand_id
1 'polypeptide(L)'
;MDRKEYLKEYKELHKEEIKEYKKSWYQRNKEKVKSRSKEYYKENTEKVKERNKFYTDFKNESDMNHSIKLNVLSHINTGIRNGWFEKRLEQMLGYSSWQLVERLEGFWENNMTWDNYKTSGWHIHHVIPMKVFNFYNEEEIKKCWDLRNIYPLWNKDRHTDIDWKEIDISKLNDLLPDTLLMEELT
;
A
#
# COMPACT_ATOMS: atom_id res chain seq x y z
N MET A 1 34.60 -10.05 14.30
CA MET A 1 33.20 -10.50 14.27
C MET A 1 32.42 -9.61 15.22
N ASP A 2 31.43 -8.87 14.73
CA ASP A 2 30.59 -8.01 15.58
C ASP A 2 29.76 -8.88 16.55
N ARG A 3 29.42 -8.37 17.73
CA ARG A 3 28.65 -9.12 18.75
C ARG A 3 27.29 -9.55 18.22
N LYS A 4 26.61 -8.75 17.39
CA LYS A 4 25.34 -9.17 16.78
C LYS A 4 25.56 -10.31 15.79
N GLU A 5 26.64 -10.24 15.02
CA GLU A 5 26.98 -11.22 14.00
C GLU A 5 27.35 -12.57 14.63
N TYR A 6 28.18 -12.56 15.68
CA TYR A 6 28.46 -13.70 16.53
C TYR A 6 27.18 -14.33 17.13
N LEU A 7 26.28 -13.50 17.68
CA LEU A 7 25.02 -13.98 18.26
C LEU A 7 24.08 -14.56 17.20
N LYS A 8 24.15 -14.09 15.95
CA LYS A 8 23.36 -14.61 14.83
C LYS A 8 23.89 -15.98 14.40
N GLU A 9 25.20 -16.10 14.18
CA GLU A 9 25.84 -17.36 13.82
C GLU A 9 25.65 -18.42 14.91
N TYR A 10 25.83 -18.04 16.18
CA TYR A 10 25.59 -18.93 17.31
C TYR A 10 24.14 -19.44 17.38
N LYS A 11 23.16 -18.57 17.12
CA LYS A 11 21.74 -18.96 17.09
C LYS A 11 21.42 -19.94 15.96
N GLU A 12 22.03 -19.79 14.80
CA GLU A 12 21.82 -20.72 13.69
C GLU A 12 22.53 -22.06 13.92
N LEU A 13 23.78 -22.03 14.40
CA LEU A 13 24.54 -23.24 14.67
C LEU A 13 23.90 -24.10 15.77
N HIS A 14 23.34 -23.45 16.80
CA HIS A 14 22.71 -24.13 17.94
C HIS A 14 21.18 -24.12 17.89
N LYS A 15 20.58 -23.91 16.71
CA LYS A 15 19.14 -23.70 16.55
C LYS A 15 18.29 -24.82 17.15
N GLU A 16 18.63 -26.08 16.85
CA GLU A 16 17.87 -27.24 17.33
C GLU A 16 18.08 -27.47 18.84
N GLU A 17 19.28 -27.25 19.37
CA GLU A 17 19.56 -27.34 20.80
C GLU A 17 18.80 -26.27 21.59
N ILE A 18 18.81 -25.02 21.10
CA ILE A 18 18.06 -23.91 21.69
C ILE A 18 16.56 -24.19 21.67
N LYS A 19 16.07 -24.77 20.58
CA LYS A 19 14.65 -25.12 20.40
C LYS A 19 14.23 -26.23 21.37
N GLU A 20 15.01 -27.31 21.49
CA GLU A 20 14.68 -28.40 22.41
C GLU A 20 14.81 -27.94 23.86
N TYR A 21 15.84 -27.17 24.20
CA TYR A 21 15.98 -26.54 25.52
C TYR A 21 14.76 -25.67 25.88
N LYS A 22 14.34 -24.77 24.96
CA LYS A 22 13.16 -23.91 25.17
C LYS A 22 11.90 -24.73 25.37
N LYS A 23 11.72 -25.80 24.60
CA LYS A 23 10.58 -26.72 24.70
C LYS A 23 10.57 -27.44 26.05
N SER A 24 11.69 -28.03 26.47
CA SER A 24 11.80 -28.69 27.78
C SER A 24 11.66 -27.71 28.94
N TRP A 25 12.16 -26.48 28.81
CA TRP A 25 11.94 -25.42 29.79
C TRP A 25 10.46 -25.03 29.88
N TYR A 26 9.79 -24.84 28.74
CA TYR A 26 8.37 -24.51 28.70
C TYR A 26 7.52 -25.63 29.29
N GLN A 27 7.78 -26.90 28.96
CA GLN A 27 7.05 -28.03 29.53
C GLN A 27 7.16 -28.07 31.07
N ARG A 28 8.38 -27.89 31.60
CA ARG A 28 8.62 -27.86 33.06
C ARG A 28 8.02 -26.63 33.75
N ASN A 29 7.86 -25.51 33.05
CA ASN A 29 7.35 -24.27 33.62
C ASN A 29 5.92 -23.93 33.16
N LYS A 30 5.25 -24.85 32.46
CA LYS A 30 3.97 -24.61 31.78
C LYS A 30 2.91 -24.02 32.70
N GLU A 31 2.75 -24.59 33.88
CA GLU A 31 1.75 -24.14 34.86
C GLU A 31 2.10 -22.77 35.46
N LYS A 32 3.39 -22.51 35.71
CA LYS A 32 3.86 -21.19 36.16
C LYS A 32 3.67 -20.11 35.10
N VAL A 33 3.94 -20.44 33.82
CA VAL A 33 3.73 -19.53 32.68
C VAL A 33 2.24 -19.24 32.49
N LYS A 34 1.39 -20.27 32.53
CA LYS A 34 -0.07 -20.10 32.46
C LYS A 34 -0.61 -19.25 33.60
N SER A 35 -0.20 -19.52 34.84
CA SER A 35 -0.62 -18.78 36.02
C SER A 35 -0.25 -17.30 35.90
N ARG A 36 1.01 -17.00 35.56
CA ARG A 36 1.46 -15.62 35.32
C ARG A 36 0.71 -14.95 34.17
N SER A 37 0.46 -15.66 33.08
CA SER A 37 -0.30 -15.11 31.94
C SER A 37 -1.73 -14.79 32.33
N LYS A 38 -2.36 -15.62 33.17
CA LYS A 38 -3.72 -15.41 33.67
C LYS A 38 -3.80 -14.22 34.62
N GLU A 39 -2.82 -14.09 35.50
CA GLU A 39 -2.69 -12.97 36.45
C GLU A 39 -2.45 -11.65 35.71
N TYR A 40 -1.49 -11.63 34.77
CA TYR A 40 -1.26 -10.50 33.89
C TYR A 40 -2.51 -10.09 33.12
N TYR A 41 -3.25 -11.05 32.55
CA TYR A 41 -4.48 -10.75 31.83
C TYR A 41 -5.54 -10.16 32.76
N LYS A 42 -5.71 -10.72 33.97
CA LYS A 42 -6.66 -10.21 34.97
C LYS A 42 -6.36 -8.76 35.34
N GLU A 43 -5.09 -8.46 35.64
CA GLU A 43 -4.63 -7.14 36.06
C GLU A 43 -4.58 -6.12 34.90
N ASN A 44 -4.40 -6.58 33.66
CA ASN A 44 -4.26 -5.72 32.48
C ASN A 44 -5.41 -5.90 31.49
N THR A 45 -6.58 -6.34 31.97
CA THR A 45 -7.75 -6.67 31.14
C THR A 45 -8.10 -5.53 30.19
N GLU A 46 -8.18 -4.30 30.70
CA GLU A 46 -8.54 -3.13 29.90
C GLU A 46 -7.48 -2.77 28.87
N LYS A 47 -6.18 -2.80 29.23
CA LYS A 47 -5.08 -2.58 28.26
C LYS A 47 -5.05 -3.63 27.16
N VAL A 48 -5.35 -4.88 27.50
CA VAL A 48 -5.41 -5.98 26.52
C VAL A 48 -6.62 -5.81 25.59
N LYS A 49 -7.79 -5.45 26.13
CA LYS A 49 -8.98 -5.13 25.33
C LYS A 49 -8.74 -3.94 24.42
N GLU A 50 -8.17 -2.86 24.92
CA GLU A 50 -7.85 -1.65 24.16
C GLU A 50 -6.87 -1.94 23.03
N ARG A 51 -5.78 -2.66 23.30
CA ARG A 51 -4.83 -3.10 22.27
C ARG A 51 -5.49 -4.00 21.23
N ASN A 52 -6.31 -4.97 21.65
CA ASN A 52 -6.97 -5.89 20.72
C ASN A 52 -8.02 -5.17 19.88
N LYS A 53 -8.75 -4.21 20.47
CA LYS A 53 -9.68 -3.32 19.78
C LYS A 53 -8.93 -2.48 18.75
N PHE A 54 -7.87 -1.78 19.14
CA PHE A 54 -7.01 -1.02 18.23
C PHE A 54 -6.51 -1.87 17.06
N TYR A 55 -6.02 -3.08 17.31
CA TYR A 55 -5.52 -3.96 16.24
C TYR A 55 -6.64 -4.45 15.31
N THR A 56 -7.82 -4.74 15.86
CA THR A 56 -9.00 -5.17 15.09
C THR A 56 -9.53 -4.02 14.24
N ASP A 57 -9.66 -2.83 14.83
CA ASP A 57 -10.12 -1.61 14.17
C ASP A 57 -9.13 -1.22 13.06
N PHE A 58 -7.82 -1.19 13.34
CA PHE A 58 -6.77 -0.94 12.36
C PHE A 58 -6.77 -1.96 11.21
N LYS A 59 -6.93 -3.26 11.52
CA LYS A 59 -6.98 -4.29 10.49
C LYS A 59 -8.23 -4.14 9.63
N ASN A 60 -9.39 -3.92 10.23
CA ASN A 60 -10.66 -3.72 9.51
C ASN A 60 -10.61 -2.44 8.66
N GLU A 61 -10.02 -1.37 9.18
CA GLU A 61 -9.82 -0.10 8.49
C GLU A 61 -8.87 -0.27 7.30
N SER A 62 -7.75 -0.98 7.49
CA SER A 62 -6.80 -1.33 6.43
C SER A 62 -7.46 -2.24 5.36
N ASP A 63 -8.19 -3.27 5.78
CA ASP A 63 -8.85 -4.23 4.89
C ASP A 63 -9.98 -3.56 4.08
N MET A 64 -10.70 -2.61 4.68
CA MET A 64 -11.79 -1.91 4.00
C MET A 64 -11.30 -0.72 3.15
N ASN A 65 -10.27 0.03 3.55
CA ASN A 65 -9.57 0.95 2.63
C ASN A 65 -9.01 0.19 1.42
N HIS A 66 -8.43 -0.99 1.65
CA HIS A 66 -7.94 -1.85 0.58
C HIS A 66 -9.08 -2.29 -0.37
N SER A 67 -10.23 -2.67 0.19
CA SER A 67 -11.41 -3.04 -0.60
C SER A 67 -11.94 -1.88 -1.46
N ILE A 68 -12.12 -0.69 -0.88
CA ILE A 68 -12.62 0.49 -1.61
C ILE A 68 -11.65 0.85 -2.74
N LYS A 69 -10.35 0.86 -2.46
CA LYS A 69 -9.30 1.05 -3.46
C LYS A 69 -9.45 0.09 -4.66
N LEU A 70 -9.62 -1.20 -4.39
CA LEU A 70 -9.78 -2.20 -5.46
C LEU A 70 -11.06 -2.01 -6.26
N ASN A 71 -12.15 -1.58 -5.61
CA ASN A 71 -13.41 -1.28 -6.28
C ASN A 71 -13.26 -0.10 -7.24
N VAL A 72 -12.70 1.03 -6.79
CA VAL A 72 -12.45 2.21 -7.66
C VAL A 72 -11.58 1.80 -8.85
N LEU A 73 -10.49 1.08 -8.61
CA LEU A 73 -9.61 0.56 -9.66
C LEU A 73 -10.35 -0.35 -10.64
N SER A 74 -11.28 -1.18 -10.17
CA SER A 74 -12.10 -2.06 -11.01
C SER A 74 -13.02 -1.25 -11.95
N HIS A 75 -13.69 -0.23 -11.42
CA HIS A 75 -14.55 0.64 -12.23
C HIS A 75 -13.76 1.43 -13.28
N ILE A 76 -12.59 1.95 -12.92
CA ILE A 76 -11.70 2.64 -13.87
C ILE A 76 -11.24 1.69 -14.96
N ASN A 77 -10.81 0.49 -14.60
CA ASN A 77 -10.40 -0.52 -15.58
C ASN A 77 -11.53 -0.94 -16.52
N THR A 78 -12.75 -1.06 -15.98
CA THR A 78 -13.93 -1.38 -16.78
C THR A 78 -14.24 -0.24 -17.73
N GLY A 79 -14.14 1.01 -17.28
CA GLY A 79 -14.42 2.15 -18.14
C GLY A 79 -13.36 2.44 -19.19
N ILE A 80 -12.08 2.18 -18.92
CA ILE A 80 -11.03 2.18 -19.94
C ILE A 80 -11.36 1.14 -21.03
N ARG A 81 -11.73 -0.09 -20.63
CA ARG A 81 -12.04 -1.17 -21.58
C ARG A 81 -13.29 -0.90 -22.42
N ASN A 82 -14.34 -0.37 -21.78
CA ASN A 82 -15.61 -0.14 -22.44
C ASN A 82 -15.64 1.18 -23.20
N GLY A 83 -14.77 2.13 -22.86
CA GLY A 83 -14.73 3.48 -23.44
C GLY A 83 -15.59 4.51 -22.71
N TRP A 84 -16.25 4.16 -21.60
CA TRP A 84 -17.02 5.09 -20.78
C TRP A 84 -16.93 4.76 -19.28
N PHE A 85 -16.93 5.77 -18.42
CA PHE A 85 -17.13 5.56 -16.98
C PHE A 85 -18.60 5.42 -16.63
N GLU A 86 -18.86 4.78 -15.49
CA GLU A 86 -20.17 4.91 -14.85
C GLU A 86 -20.38 6.37 -14.44
N LYS A 87 -21.61 6.88 -14.63
CA LYS A 87 -21.95 8.28 -14.37
C LYS A 87 -21.52 8.77 -13.00
N ARG A 88 -21.68 7.94 -11.95
CA ARG A 88 -21.28 8.28 -10.59
C ARG A 88 -19.76 8.48 -10.47
N LEU A 89 -18.98 7.63 -11.12
CA LEU A 89 -17.52 7.70 -11.09
C LEU A 89 -17.02 8.95 -11.83
N GLU A 90 -17.57 9.21 -13.01
CA GLU A 90 -17.24 10.40 -13.81
C GLU A 90 -17.59 11.70 -13.07
N GLN A 91 -18.76 11.75 -12.42
CA GLN A 91 -19.15 12.89 -11.57
C GLN A 91 -18.23 13.07 -10.37
N MET A 92 -17.81 11.97 -9.73
CA MET A 92 -16.89 12.01 -8.60
C MET A 92 -15.52 12.52 -9.04
N LEU A 93 -14.96 11.99 -10.13
CA LEU A 93 -13.61 12.31 -10.59
C LEU A 93 -13.52 13.65 -11.32
N GLY A 94 -14.62 14.14 -11.88
CA GLY A 94 -14.65 15.39 -12.64
C GLY A 94 -14.04 15.30 -14.04
N TYR A 95 -13.78 14.08 -14.53
CA TYR A 95 -13.28 13.81 -15.87
C TYR A 95 -13.83 12.48 -16.43
N SER A 96 -13.91 12.40 -17.76
CA SER A 96 -14.39 11.22 -18.48
C SER A 96 -13.31 10.16 -18.68
N SER A 97 -13.70 8.92 -18.99
CA SER A 97 -12.76 7.85 -19.37
C SER A 97 -11.87 8.26 -20.55
N TRP A 98 -12.40 9.06 -21.48
CA TRP A 98 -11.68 9.56 -22.63
C TRP A 98 -10.56 10.52 -22.22
N GLN A 99 -10.82 11.45 -21.29
CA GLN A 99 -9.78 12.36 -20.78
C GLN A 99 -8.66 11.59 -20.05
N LEU A 100 -8.99 10.50 -19.35
CA LEU A 100 -7.97 9.63 -18.75
C LEU A 100 -7.14 8.90 -19.81
N VAL A 101 -7.78 8.39 -20.86
CA VAL A 101 -7.11 7.74 -21.99
C VAL A 101 -6.18 8.73 -22.68
N GLU A 102 -6.67 9.91 -23.04
CA GLU A 102 -5.89 10.99 -23.66
C GLU A 102 -4.68 11.37 -22.79
N ARG A 103 -4.87 11.49 -21.47
CA ARG A 103 -3.78 11.74 -20.52
C ARG A 103 -2.70 10.66 -20.56
N LEU A 104 -3.09 9.38 -20.58
CA LEU A 104 -2.15 8.25 -20.59
C LEU A 104 -1.42 8.14 -21.93
N GLU A 105 -2.14 8.28 -23.04
CA GLU A 105 -1.58 8.24 -24.40
C GLU A 105 -0.61 9.40 -24.65
N GLY A 106 -0.88 10.58 -24.07
CA GLY A 106 0.02 11.73 -24.12
C GLY A 106 1.39 11.53 -23.44
N PHE A 107 1.54 10.48 -22.63
CA PHE A 107 2.79 10.10 -21.96
C PHE A 107 3.45 8.85 -22.53
N TRP A 108 2.90 8.25 -23.59
CA TRP A 108 3.45 7.02 -24.11
C TRP A 108 4.86 7.18 -24.65
N GLU A 109 5.76 6.38 -24.11
CA GLU A 109 7.11 6.18 -24.65
C GLU A 109 7.10 5.12 -25.76
N ASN A 110 8.24 4.92 -26.41
CA ASN A 110 8.38 3.95 -27.49
C ASN A 110 7.89 2.55 -27.06
N ASN A 111 6.96 2.01 -27.87
CA ASN A 111 6.30 0.71 -27.70
C ASN A 111 5.27 0.61 -26.56
N MET A 112 4.86 1.69 -25.90
CA MET A 112 3.66 1.64 -25.04
C MET A 112 2.41 1.59 -25.93
N THR A 113 1.60 0.54 -25.76
CA THR A 113 0.32 0.40 -26.47
C THR A 113 -0.73 -0.20 -25.54
N TRP A 114 -2.01 -0.06 -25.84
CA TRP A 114 -3.06 -0.72 -25.06
C TRP A 114 -2.91 -2.26 -25.04
N ASP A 115 -2.30 -2.86 -26.06
CA ASP A 115 -2.08 -4.32 -26.14
C ASP A 115 -1.12 -4.84 -25.07
N ASN A 116 -0.21 -3.99 -24.58
CA ASN A 116 0.72 -4.34 -23.51
C ASN A 116 0.38 -3.69 -22.16
N TYR A 117 -0.87 -3.23 -21.99
CA TYR A 117 -1.37 -2.77 -20.70
C TYR A 117 -1.49 -3.93 -19.69
N LYS A 118 -0.94 -3.74 -18.49
CA LYS A 118 -0.92 -4.64 -17.32
C LYS A 118 0.11 -5.78 -17.37
N THR A 119 -0.34 -7.02 -17.52
CA THR A 119 0.29 -8.25 -16.99
C THR A 119 1.80 -8.33 -17.18
N SER A 120 2.33 -7.86 -18.31
CA SER A 120 3.76 -7.85 -18.61
C SER A 120 4.26 -6.56 -19.27
N GLY A 121 3.47 -5.48 -19.26
CA GLY A 121 3.88 -4.21 -19.84
C GLY A 121 3.68 -3.02 -18.90
N TRP A 122 3.08 -1.94 -19.38
CA TRP A 122 2.92 -0.72 -18.59
C TRP A 122 1.64 -0.75 -17.74
N HIS A 123 1.66 0.01 -16.65
CA HIS A 123 0.52 0.17 -15.73
C HIS A 123 0.26 1.64 -15.48
N ILE A 124 -0.95 1.95 -14.99
CA ILE A 124 -1.25 3.26 -14.43
C ILE A 124 -0.47 3.40 -13.11
N HIS A 125 0.50 4.29 -13.11
CA HIS A 125 1.25 4.69 -11.94
C HIS A 125 0.65 5.94 -11.32
N HIS A 126 0.80 6.05 -10.00
CA HIS A 126 0.40 7.23 -9.25
C HIS A 126 1.66 7.95 -8.73
N VAL A 127 1.89 9.21 -9.13
CA VAL A 127 3.07 9.98 -8.71
C VAL A 127 3.16 10.00 -7.17
N ILE A 128 2.05 10.36 -6.53
CA ILE A 128 1.82 10.13 -5.10
C ILE A 128 1.15 8.76 -4.95
N PRO A 129 1.78 7.80 -4.25
CA PRO A 129 1.25 6.45 -4.15
C PRO A 129 -0.12 6.38 -3.50
N MET A 130 -0.98 5.50 -4.01
CA MET A 130 -2.31 5.24 -3.45
C MET A 130 -2.31 4.93 -1.94
N LYS A 131 -1.21 4.41 -1.38
CA LYS A 131 -1.09 4.09 0.06
C LYS A 131 -1.09 5.31 0.98
N VAL A 132 -0.90 6.51 0.42
CA VAL A 132 -0.85 7.78 1.14
C VAL A 132 -2.26 8.34 1.36
N PHE A 133 -3.23 7.94 0.53
CA PHE A 133 -4.60 8.47 0.56
C PHE A 133 -5.53 7.63 1.42
N ASN A 134 -6.49 8.30 2.05
CA ASN A 134 -7.60 7.70 2.77
C ASN A 134 -8.81 7.50 1.85
N PHE A 135 -9.10 6.24 1.49
CA PHE A 135 -10.21 5.89 0.61
C PHE A 135 -11.59 5.91 1.29
N TYR A 136 -11.68 6.26 2.57
CA TYR A 136 -12.97 6.64 3.19
C TYR A 136 -13.40 8.08 2.85
N ASN A 137 -12.47 8.90 2.37
CA ASN A 137 -12.72 10.29 2.04
C ASN A 137 -12.80 10.47 0.52
N GLU A 138 -13.97 10.82 0.01
CA GLU A 138 -14.19 11.01 -1.42
C GLU A 138 -13.23 12.05 -2.02
N GLU A 139 -12.92 13.12 -1.29
CA GLU A 139 -11.97 14.14 -1.75
C GLU A 139 -10.54 13.61 -1.87
N GLU A 140 -10.14 12.66 -1.04
CA GLU A 140 -8.83 12.01 -1.17
C GLU A 140 -8.81 10.96 -2.28
N ILE A 141 -9.93 10.30 -2.57
CA ILE A 141 -10.08 9.48 -3.78
C ILE A 141 -9.91 10.34 -5.03
N LYS A 142 -10.55 11.52 -5.07
CA LYS A 142 -10.41 12.48 -6.17
C LYS A 142 -8.97 12.92 -6.38
N LYS A 143 -8.25 13.26 -5.31
CA LYS A 143 -6.83 13.60 -5.36
C LYS A 143 -5.95 12.44 -5.82
N CYS A 144 -6.23 11.23 -5.32
CA CYS A 144 -5.49 10.03 -5.71
C CYS A 144 -5.63 9.78 -7.22
N TRP A 145 -6.83 9.94 -7.76
CA TRP A 145 -7.13 9.72 -9.16
C TRP A 145 -7.15 11.00 -10.00
N ASP A 146 -6.58 12.10 -9.52
CA ASP A 146 -6.44 13.31 -10.31
C ASP A 146 -5.54 13.01 -11.53
N LEU A 147 -5.88 13.53 -12.71
CA LEU A 147 -5.11 13.29 -13.94
C LEU A 147 -3.64 13.71 -13.81
N ARG A 148 -3.34 14.70 -12.96
CA ARG A 148 -1.96 15.13 -12.67
C ARG A 148 -1.18 14.09 -11.88
N ASN A 149 -1.88 13.30 -11.05
CA ASN A 149 -1.28 12.25 -10.24
C ASN A 149 -1.10 10.94 -11.03
N ILE A 150 -1.50 10.86 -12.30
CA ILE A 150 -1.54 9.63 -13.09
C ILE A 150 -0.59 9.70 -14.30
N TYR A 151 0.16 8.62 -14.54
CA TYR A 151 0.97 8.43 -15.75
C TYR A 151 1.21 6.92 -16.05
N PRO A 152 1.53 6.54 -17.30
CA PRO A 152 1.93 5.17 -17.64
C PRO A 152 3.36 4.90 -17.19
N LEU A 153 3.61 3.75 -16.55
CA LEU A 153 4.96 3.31 -16.19
C LEU A 153 5.15 1.83 -16.51
N TRP A 154 6.30 1.47 -17.09
CA TRP A 154 6.67 0.08 -17.28
C TRP A 154 6.85 -0.65 -15.95
N ASN A 155 6.42 -1.91 -15.90
CA ASN A 155 6.59 -2.78 -14.73
C ASN A 155 8.02 -2.85 -14.19
N LYS A 156 9.02 -2.79 -15.09
CA LYS A 156 10.46 -2.88 -14.77
C LYS A 156 11.03 -1.62 -14.09
N ASP A 157 10.40 -0.47 -14.26
CA ASP A 157 10.95 0.84 -13.85
C ASP A 157 10.34 1.34 -12.53
N ARG A 158 9.78 0.42 -11.73
CA ARG A 158 9.20 0.73 -10.42
C ARG A 158 10.31 1.02 -9.40
N HIS A 159 10.62 2.29 -9.18
CA HIS A 159 11.54 2.73 -8.12
C HIS A 159 10.78 3.09 -6.82
N THR A 160 11.37 2.83 -5.66
CA THR A 160 10.82 3.27 -4.36
C THR A 160 11.94 3.75 -3.44
N ASP A 161 12.35 5.01 -3.56
CA ASP A 161 13.29 5.67 -2.63
C ASP A 161 12.69 6.89 -1.91
N ILE A 162 11.40 7.16 -2.10
CA ILE A 162 10.71 8.30 -1.47
C ILE A 162 10.06 7.87 -0.15
N ASP A 163 10.31 8.63 0.94
CA ASP A 163 9.60 8.46 2.22
C ASP A 163 8.25 9.18 2.18
N TRP A 164 7.25 8.45 1.72
CA TRP A 164 5.89 8.94 1.51
C TRP A 164 5.12 9.33 2.78
N LYS A 165 5.69 9.12 3.98
CA LYS A 165 5.00 9.41 5.26
C LYS A 165 4.97 10.89 5.63
N GLU A 166 5.81 11.71 5.01
CA GLU A 166 5.95 13.13 5.33
C GLU A 166 5.28 14.06 4.31
N ILE A 167 4.55 13.50 3.33
CA ILE A 167 3.95 14.27 2.24
C ILE A 167 2.62 14.90 2.67
N ASP A 168 2.51 16.22 2.51
CA ASP A 168 1.27 16.98 2.65
C ASP A 168 0.44 16.91 1.36
N ILE A 169 -0.53 15.99 1.32
CA ILE A 169 -1.44 15.75 0.19
C ILE A 169 -2.30 16.99 -0.13
N SER A 170 -2.48 17.92 0.81
CA SER A 170 -3.25 19.14 0.55
C SER A 170 -2.55 20.05 -0.48
N LYS A 171 -1.23 19.89 -0.63
CA LYS A 171 -0.38 20.60 -1.59
C LYS A 171 -0.15 19.82 -2.87
N LEU A 172 -1.09 18.95 -3.26
CA LEU A 172 -1.01 18.15 -4.48
C LEU A 172 -0.58 18.97 -5.70
N ASN A 173 -1.13 20.18 -5.85
CA ASN A 173 -0.81 21.08 -6.95
C ASN A 173 0.65 21.58 -6.91
N ASP A 174 1.24 21.72 -5.73
CA ASP A 174 2.63 22.16 -5.56
C ASP A 174 3.61 20.99 -5.75
N LEU A 175 3.13 19.76 -5.52
CA LEU A 175 3.90 18.51 -5.62
C LEU A 175 3.94 17.93 -7.03
N LEU A 176 2.99 18.33 -7.87
CA LEU A 176 2.84 17.83 -9.23
C LEU A 176 2.99 19.01 -10.19
N PRO A 177 4.02 19.04 -11.04
CA PRO A 177 4.11 20.08 -12.04
C PRO A 177 2.94 19.96 -13.01
N ASP A 178 2.24 21.07 -13.26
CA ASP A 178 1.22 21.19 -14.32
C ASP A 178 1.81 20.78 -15.69
N THR A 179 3.14 20.87 -15.79
CA THR A 179 4.00 20.52 -16.91
C THR A 179 5.01 19.44 -16.52
N LEU A 180 4.59 18.22 -16.16
CA LEU A 180 5.48 17.05 -16.28
C LEU A 180 5.69 16.73 -17.78
N LEU A 181 6.12 17.74 -18.55
CA LEU A 181 6.42 17.73 -19.97
C LEU A 181 7.94 17.51 -20.09
N MET A 182 8.32 16.33 -20.59
CA MET A 182 9.32 16.22 -21.66
C MET A 182 10.72 16.87 -21.47
N GLU A 183 11.36 16.87 -20.28
CA GLU A 183 12.75 17.42 -20.20
C GLU A 183 13.83 16.62 -19.44
N GLU A 184 13.56 15.44 -18.85
CA GLU A 184 14.63 14.68 -18.16
C GLU A 184 14.96 13.30 -18.73
N LEU A 185 14.81 13.14 -20.05
CA LEU A 185 15.48 12.07 -20.81
C LEU A 185 16.01 12.66 -22.12
N THR A 186 17.08 13.47 -22.02
CA THR A 186 18.00 13.74 -23.13
C THR A 186 19.30 12.96 -22.93
#